data_AF-A0A9X8QPA5-F1
#
_entry.id   AF-A0A9X8QPA5-F1
#
_cell.length_a   1.000
_cell.length_b   1.000
_cell.length_c   1.000
_cell.angle_alpha   90.00
_cell.angle_beta   90.00
_cell.angle_gamma   90.00
#
_symmetry.space_group_name_H-M   'P 1'
#
loop_
_entity.id
_entity.type
_entity.pdbx_description
1 polymer ?
#
loop_
_entity_poly.entity_id
_entity_poly.type
_entity_poly.pdbx_seq_one_letter_code
_entity_poly.pdbx_strand_id
1 'polypeptide(L)' 'MRPGDNLSEIAASHDLPGGWPALYHRNQDVIGSDADLIHPGQVLDLGRTQG' A
#
# COMPACT_ATOMS: atom_id res chain seq x y z
N MET A 1 -14.11 2.61 -7.53
CA MET A 1 -12.66 2.59 -7.22
C MET A 1 -12.31 1.13 -7.02
N ARG A 2 -11.21 0.65 -7.60
CA ARG A 2 -10.82 -0.76 -7.47
C ARG A 2 -9.83 -0.94 -6.32
N PRO A 3 -9.88 -2.07 -5.60
CA PRO A 3 -8.94 -2.39 -4.54
C PRO A 3 -7.59 -2.54 -5.20
N GLY A 4 -6.73 -1.56 -5.00
CA GLY A 4 -5.44 -1.50 -5.68
C GLY A 4 -5.21 -0.25 -6.50
N ASP A 5 -6.20 0.55 -6.92
CA ASP A 5 -5.92 1.81 -7.64
C ASP A 5 -5.08 2.75 -6.76
N ASN A 6 -5.46 2.92 -5.49
CA ASN A 6 -4.70 3.72 -4.52
C ASN A 6 -3.33 3.10 -4.18
N LEU A 7 -3.26 1.79 -3.90
CA LEU A 7 -1.98 1.14 -3.58
C LEU A 7 -1.03 1.10 -4.78
N SER A 8 -1.56 0.96 -6.00
CA SER A 8 -0.81 0.99 -7.26
C SER A 8 -0.24 2.36 -7.49
N GLU A 9 -1.02 3.43 -7.31
CA GLU A 9 -0.51 4.80 -7.40
C GLU A 9 0.55 5.09 -6.34
N ILE A 10 0.36 4.66 -5.09
CA ILE A 10 1.36 4.83 -4.02
C ILE A 10 2.64 4.06 -4.36
N ALA A 11 2.51 2.79 -4.72
CA ALA A 11 3.66 1.95 -5.04
C ALA A 11 4.42 2.46 -6.28
N ALA A 12 3.71 2.96 -7.29
CA ALA A 12 4.31 3.60 -8.46
C ALA A 12 4.97 4.94 -8.09
N SER A 13 4.31 5.78 -7.30
CA SER A 13 4.85 7.09 -6.89
C SER A 13 6.08 6.98 -6.01
N HIS A 14 6.17 5.92 -5.21
CA HIS A 14 7.30 5.67 -4.32
C HIS A 14 8.34 4.69 -4.90
N ASP A 15 8.14 4.21 -6.13
CA ASP A 15 8.97 3.23 -6.82
C ASP A 15 9.25 1.99 -5.93
N LEU A 16 8.18 1.43 -5.37
CA LEU A 16 8.31 0.36 -4.38
C LEU A 16 8.73 -0.96 -5.04
N PRO A 17 9.77 -1.63 -4.53
CA PRO A 17 10.17 -2.93 -5.04
C PRO A 17 9.09 -3.97 -4.73
N GLY A 18 8.54 -4.57 -5.79
CA GLY A 18 7.42 -5.51 -5.71
C GLY A 18 6.03 -4.87 -5.81
N GLY A 19 5.96 -3.55 -6.02
CA GLY A 19 4.72 -2.83 -6.32
C GLY A 19 3.66 -2.87 -5.21
N TRP A 20 2.42 -2.60 -5.61
CA TRP A 20 1.27 -2.59 -4.70
C TRP A 20 0.98 -3.94 -4.00
N PRO A 21 1.22 -5.13 -4.61
CA PRO A 21 0.97 -6.39 -3.92
C PRO A 21 1.94 -6.60 -2.75
N ALA A 22 3.21 -6.20 -2.91
CA ALA A 22 4.18 -6.24 -1.82
C ALA A 22 3.81 -5.26 -0.71
N LEU A 23 3.32 -4.07 -1.07
CA LEU A 23 2.81 -3.09 -0.11
C LEU A 23 1.59 -3.61 0.64
N TYR A 24 0.62 -4.22 -0.07
CA TYR A 24 -0.56 -4.83 0.54
C TYR A 24 -0.17 -5.96 1.49
N HIS A 25 0.70 -6.86 1.07
CA HIS A 25 1.11 -8.00 1.91
C HIS A 25 1.77 -7.56 3.22
N ARG A 26 2.61 -6.50 3.18
CA ARG A 26 3.23 -5.91 4.38
C ARG A 26 2.21 -5.27 5.31
N ASN A 27 1.17 -4.67 4.72
CA ASN A 27 0.16 -3.91 5.43
C ASN A 27 -1.16 -4.66 5.58
N GLN A 28 -1.20 -5.96 5.26
CA GLN A 28 -2.42 -6.78 5.31
C GLN A 28 -3.04 -6.74 6.71
N ASP A 29 -2.21 -6.73 7.75
CA ASP A 29 -2.66 -6.65 9.14
C ASP A 29 -3.34 -5.30 9.45
N VAL A 30 -2.88 -4.22 8.80
CA VAL A 30 -3.38 -2.85 8.99
C VAL A 30 -4.57 -2.54 8.07
N ILE A 31 -4.53 -3.03 6.83
CA ILE A 31 -5.55 -2.85 5.79
C ILE A 31 -6.73 -3.82 6.05
N GLY A 32 -6.44 -4.98 6.62
CA GLY A 32 -7.41 -6.07 6.79
C GLY A 32 -7.61 -6.84 5.48
N SER A 33 -8.68 -7.63 5.45
CA SER A 33 -9.05 -8.46 4.28
C SER A 33 -9.48 -7.65 3.06
N ASP A 34 -9.77 -6.37 3.24
CA ASP A 34 -10.35 -5.49 2.21
C ASP A 34 -9.37 -4.37 1.84
N ALA A 35 -8.63 -4.59 0.76
CA ALA A 35 -7.74 -3.60 0.16
C ALA A 35 -8.45 -2.32 -0.36
N ASP A 36 -9.78 -2.34 -0.44
CA ASP A 36 -10.62 -1.19 -0.79
C ASP A 36 -10.85 -0.22 0.38
N LEU A 37 -10.62 -0.66 1.63
CA LEU A 37 -10.86 0.16 2.83
C LEU A 37 -9.68 1.07 3.20
N ILE A 38 -8.74 1.28 2.28
CA ILE A 38 -7.62 2.17 2.55
C ILE A 38 -8.14 3.59 2.61
N HIS A 39 -8.16 4.13 3.83
CA HIS A 39 -8.63 5.47 4.09
C HIS A 39 -7.49 6.50 3.92
N PRO A 40 -7.76 7.68 3.34
CA PRO A 40 -6.80 8.77 3.36
C PRO A 40 -6.46 9.13 4.82
N GLY A 41 -5.17 9.10 5.18
CA GLY A 41 -4.68 9.27 6.55
C GLY A 41 -4.24 7.97 7.24
N GLN A 42 -4.47 6.81 6.63
CA GLN A 42 -3.98 5.53 7.11
C GLN A 42 -2.47 5.41 6.88
N VAL A 43 -1.73 5.10 7.94
CA VAL A 43 -0.27 4.96 7.87
C VAL A 43 0.04 3.57 7.31
N LEU A 44 0.58 3.55 6.10
CA LEU A 44 1.08 2.33 5.46
C LEU A 44 2.60 2.28 5.61
N ASP A 45 3.11 1.12 5.98
CA ASP A 45 4.53 0.81 5.93
C ASP A 45 4.94 0.63 4.46
N LEU A 46 5.57 1.65 3.91
CA LEU A 46 6.06 1.65 2.53
C LEU A 46 7.37 0.86 2.37
N GLY A 47 7.94 0.30 3.44
CA GLY A 47 9.23 -0.40 3.41
C GLY A 47 10.41 0.48 2.99
N ARG A 48 10.20 1.80 2.88
CA ARG A 48 11.26 2.75 2.59
C ARG A 48 12.03 2.98 3.89
N THR A 49 13.09 2.21 4.08
CA THR A 49 14.18 2.64 4.95
C THR A 49 14.58 4.02 4.48
N GLN A 50 14.19 5.05 5.24
CA GLN A 50 14.70 6.39 5.04
C GLN A 50 16.20 6.31 5.37
N GLY A 51 17.03 6.33 4.33
CA GLY A 51 18.47 6.53 4.44
C GLY A 51 18.77 8.01 4.46
#